data_AF-A0A8T6YK93-F1
#
_entry.id   AF-A0A8T6YK93-F1
#
_cell.length_a   1.000
_cell.length_b   1.000
_cell.length_c   1.000
_cell.angle_alpha   90.00
_cell.angle_beta   90.00
_cell.angle_gamma   90.00
#
_symmetry.space_group_name_H-M   'P 1'
#
loop_
_entity.id
_entity.type
_entity.pdbx_description
1 polymer ?
#
loop_
_entity_poly.entity_id
_entity_poly.type
_entity_poly.pdbx_seq_one_letter_code
_entity_poly.pdbx_strand_id
1 'polypeptide(L)'
;MGRDTKENQWGGVEQKGVKISMFDVSNFNNPKETDTILIGGPGTYSDAIDSHKALLLDKGKGIISIPIKTSMAEIKPQNKIASDDYDKQWYGFYVYGVDNDGFEEKGQIVHYQWQNNYGSQYMQPRSFYINDSLYTVMDGSMKINDIDSLDEINSIKIQQTGSIIPFVK
;
A
#
# COMPACT_ATOMS: atom_id res chain seq x y z
N MET A 1 -2.43 1.86 12.66
CA MET A 1 -3.15 1.36 11.45
C MET A 1 -4.15 0.32 11.89
N GLY A 2 -5.31 0.27 11.25
CA GLY A 2 -6.34 -0.71 11.52
C GLY A 2 -7.36 -0.77 10.37
N ARG A 3 -8.52 -1.37 10.65
CA ARG A 3 -9.68 -1.38 9.75
C ARG A 3 -10.72 -0.41 10.29
N ASP A 4 -11.25 0.44 9.43
CA ASP A 4 -12.45 1.19 9.80
C ASP A 4 -13.68 0.30 9.60
N THR A 5 -14.67 0.39 10.50
CA THR A 5 -15.82 -0.51 10.50
C THR A 5 -17.10 0.19 10.93
N LYS A 6 -18.24 -0.21 10.37
CA LYS A 6 -19.57 0.16 10.85
C LYS A 6 -20.46 -1.05 11.07
N GLU A 7 -21.51 -0.90 11.87
CA GLU A 7 -22.60 -1.87 11.93
C GLU A 7 -23.50 -1.72 10.71
N ASN A 8 -23.92 -2.84 10.11
CA ASN A 8 -24.84 -2.88 8.99
C ASN A 8 -26.28 -3.05 9.49
N GLN A 9 -27.26 -2.90 8.60
CA GLN A 9 -28.69 -2.99 8.94
C GLN A 9 -29.16 -4.35 9.50
N TRP A 10 -28.30 -5.38 9.44
CA TRP A 10 -28.56 -6.74 9.92
C TRP A 10 -27.80 -7.06 11.22
N GLY A 11 -27.17 -6.06 11.85
CA GLY A 11 -26.36 -6.23 13.07
C GLY A 11 -24.97 -6.84 12.83
N GLY A 12 -24.53 -6.93 11.58
CA GLY A 12 -23.19 -7.39 11.21
C GLY A 12 -22.18 -6.25 11.06
N VAL A 13 -20.88 -6.57 11.06
CA VAL A 13 -19.81 -5.58 10.88
C VAL A 13 -19.44 -5.48 9.39
N GLU A 14 -19.40 -4.26 8.86
CA GLU A 14 -18.94 -3.94 7.50
C GLU A 14 -17.64 -3.13 7.58
N GLN A 15 -16.56 -3.65 6.96
CA GLN A 15 -15.29 -2.93 6.84
C GLN A 15 -15.42 -1.79 5.82
N LYS A 16 -14.84 -0.63 6.14
CA LYS A 16 -14.83 0.58 5.31
C LYS A 16 -13.52 0.90 4.62
N GLY A 17 -12.46 0.15 4.91
CA GLY A 17 -11.14 0.33 4.31
C GLY A 17 -10.03 0.11 5.32
N VAL A 18 -8.81 0.47 4.93
CA VAL A 18 -7.65 0.52 5.83
C VAL A 18 -7.54 1.93 6.40
N LYS A 19 -7.58 2.07 7.73
CA LYS A 19 -7.47 3.34 8.44
C LYS A 19 -6.07 3.54 8.99
N ILE A 20 -5.49 4.71 8.75
CA ILE A 20 -4.27 5.17 9.38
C ILE A 20 -4.59 6.47 10.10
N SER A 21 -4.24 6.53 11.38
CA SER A 21 -4.54 7.67 12.26
C SER A 21 -3.24 8.17 12.88
N MET A 22 -3.06 9.47 12.86
CA MET A 22 -2.01 10.20 13.55
C MET A 22 -2.55 10.68 14.90
N PHE A 23 -1.71 10.59 15.92
CA PHE A 23 -2.07 11.01 17.27
C PHE A 23 -1.03 11.97 17.83
N ASP A 24 -1.48 13.09 18.37
CA ASP A 24 -0.71 13.89 19.32
C ASP A 24 -0.70 13.15 20.67
N VAL A 25 0.49 12.75 21.09
CA VAL A 25 0.75 12.03 22.33
C VAL A 25 1.55 12.88 23.34
N SER A 26 1.58 14.20 23.16
CA SER A 26 2.21 15.14 24.12
C SER A 26 1.65 15.02 25.54
N ASN A 27 0.38 14.62 25.66
CA ASN A 27 -0.25 14.17 26.89
C ASN A 27 -0.66 12.68 26.79
N PHE A 28 0.15 11.79 27.37
CA PHE A 28 -0.11 10.35 27.36
C PHE A 28 -1.44 9.92 28.02
N ASN A 29 -1.99 10.74 28.92
CA ASN A 29 -3.28 10.45 29.55
C ASN A 29 -4.47 10.84 28.68
N ASN A 30 -4.24 11.61 27.62
CA ASN A 30 -5.29 12.09 26.71
C ASN A 30 -4.74 12.28 25.28
N PRO A 31 -4.37 11.19 24.59
CA PRO A 31 -3.92 11.27 23.21
C PRO A 31 -5.06 11.79 22.31
N LYS A 32 -4.72 12.63 21.33
CA LYS A 32 -5.70 13.24 20.42
C LYS A 32 -5.41 12.81 18.99
N GLU A 33 -6.42 12.30 18.29
CA GLU A 33 -6.34 12.05 16.85
C GLU A 33 -6.23 13.40 16.12
N THR A 34 -5.14 13.61 15.40
CA THR A 34 -4.87 14.89 14.70
C THR A 34 -5.17 14.80 13.21
N ASP A 35 -4.96 13.63 12.61
CA ASP A 35 -5.27 13.38 11.22
C ASP A 35 -5.59 11.89 10.97
N THR A 36 -6.34 11.62 9.92
CA THR A 36 -6.70 10.27 9.49
C THR A 36 -6.84 10.17 7.99
N ILE A 37 -6.30 9.08 7.45
CA ILE A 37 -6.57 8.64 6.08
C ILE A 37 -7.32 7.30 6.08
N LEU A 38 -8.27 7.18 5.15
CA LEU A 38 -9.01 5.96 4.87
C LEU A 38 -8.72 5.54 3.43
N ILE A 39 -8.04 4.41 3.27
CA ILE A 39 -7.67 3.87 1.96
C ILE A 39 -8.64 2.76 1.57
N GLY A 40 -9.19 2.87 0.37
CA GLY A 40 -10.06 1.86 -0.21
C GLY A 40 -11.46 1.84 0.39
N GLY A 41 -11.98 0.62 0.53
CA GLY A 41 -13.35 0.33 0.92
C GLY A 41 -13.50 -1.10 1.47
N PRO A 42 -14.70 -1.69 1.38
CA PRO A 42 -14.92 -3.08 1.78
C PRO A 42 -13.95 -4.05 1.10
N GLY A 43 -13.31 -4.91 1.89
CA GLY A 43 -12.34 -5.89 1.41
C GLY A 43 -10.92 -5.36 1.17
N THR A 44 -10.67 -4.05 1.32
CA THR A 44 -9.31 -3.51 1.26
C THR A 44 -8.46 -4.00 2.41
N TYR A 45 -7.23 -4.43 2.12
CA TYR A 45 -6.32 -5.00 3.09
C TYR A 45 -4.92 -4.44 2.95
N SER A 46 -4.18 -4.38 4.06
CA SER A 46 -2.76 -4.05 4.07
C SER A 46 -2.01 -5.09 4.89
N ASP A 47 -0.93 -5.62 4.31
CA ASP A 47 -0.01 -6.50 5.04
C ASP A 47 0.68 -5.77 6.21
N ALA A 48 0.67 -4.43 6.25
CA ALA A 48 1.19 -3.64 7.36
C ALA A 48 0.36 -3.77 8.65
N ILE A 49 -0.87 -4.29 8.56
CA ILE A 49 -1.70 -4.60 9.73
C ILE A 49 -1.08 -5.75 10.53
N ASP A 50 -0.58 -6.77 9.84
CA ASP A 50 -0.06 -8.00 10.45
C ASP A 50 1.48 -8.01 10.53
N SER A 51 2.16 -7.20 9.72
CA SER A 51 3.62 -7.14 9.66
C SER A 51 4.15 -5.72 9.52
N HIS A 52 4.74 -5.19 10.60
CA HIS A 52 5.36 -3.86 10.60
C HIS A 52 6.48 -3.70 9.56
N LYS A 53 7.08 -4.79 9.06
CA LYS A 53 8.12 -4.76 8.01
C LYS A 53 7.57 -4.42 6.62
N ALA A 54 6.24 -4.47 6.44
CA ALA A 54 5.60 -4.12 5.19
C ALA A 54 5.41 -2.59 5.05
N LEU A 55 5.47 -1.85 6.16
CA LEU A 55 5.38 -0.40 6.22
C LEU A 55 6.76 0.23 6.13
N LEU A 56 6.94 1.20 5.22
CA LEU A 56 8.03 2.17 5.31
C LEU A 56 7.50 3.42 5.99
N LEU A 57 8.20 3.88 7.03
CA LEU A 57 8.03 5.20 7.64
C LEU A 57 9.40 5.80 7.88
N ASP A 58 9.68 6.93 7.25
CA ASP A 58 10.86 7.73 7.51
C ASP A 58 10.45 9.16 7.84
N LYS A 59 10.61 9.54 9.11
CA LYS A 59 10.25 10.89 9.59
C LYS A 59 11.20 11.97 9.07
N GLY A 60 12.46 11.63 8.79
CA GLY A 60 13.45 12.59 8.31
C GLY A 60 13.20 12.99 6.86
N LYS A 61 12.76 12.02 6.04
CA LYS A 61 12.30 12.27 4.66
C LYS A 61 10.80 12.61 4.57
N GLY A 62 10.07 12.52 5.68
CA GLY A 62 8.63 12.77 5.74
C GLY A 62 7.84 11.87 4.79
N ILE A 63 8.17 10.58 4.72
CA ILE A 63 7.52 9.62 3.81
C ILE A 63 6.95 8.41 4.55
N ILE A 64 5.78 7.98 4.10
CA ILE A 64 5.16 6.72 4.48
C ILE A 64 4.73 5.97 3.21
N SER A 65 5.03 4.67 3.12
CA SER A 65 4.61 3.82 2.01
C SER A 65 3.90 2.59 2.54
N ILE A 66 2.65 2.42 2.13
CA ILE A 66 1.70 1.45 2.68
C ILE A 66 1.28 0.48 1.57
N PRO A 67 1.56 -0.82 1.70
CA PRO A 67 1.08 -1.81 0.74
C PRO A 67 -0.42 -1.99 0.91
N ILE A 68 -1.15 -1.98 -0.20
CA ILE A 68 -2.60 -2.11 -0.23
C ILE A 68 -2.99 -3.16 -1.27
N LYS A 69 -3.95 -4.01 -0.90
CA LYS A 69 -4.59 -5.00 -1.76
C LYS A 69 -6.09 -4.78 -1.71
N THR A 70 -6.73 -4.55 -2.85
CA THR A 70 -8.16 -4.22 -2.91
C THR A 70 -8.74 -4.47 -4.30
N SER A 71 -10.05 -4.26 -4.49
CA SER A 71 -10.67 -4.15 -5.81
C SER A 71 -10.38 -2.79 -6.45
N MET A 72 -10.28 -2.74 -7.78
CA MET A 72 -10.26 -1.50 -8.56
C MET A 72 -11.44 -0.59 -8.24
N ALA A 73 -12.62 -1.16 -7.99
CA ALA A 73 -13.81 -0.43 -7.58
C ALA A 73 -13.64 0.41 -6.28
N GLU A 74 -12.61 0.15 -5.48
CA GLU A 74 -12.40 0.82 -4.19
C GLU A 74 -11.26 1.84 -4.20
N ILE A 75 -10.41 1.88 -5.24
CA ILE A 75 -9.30 2.86 -5.28
C ILE A 75 -9.78 4.24 -5.74
N LYS A 76 -9.01 5.30 -5.48
CA LYS A 76 -9.35 6.66 -5.94
C LYS A 76 -8.21 7.26 -6.75
N PRO A 77 -8.50 8.19 -7.69
CA PRO A 77 -9.83 8.61 -8.10
C PRO A 77 -10.44 7.66 -9.15
N GLN A 78 -11.74 7.36 -8.99
CA GLN A 78 -12.46 6.39 -9.83
C GLN A 78 -12.53 6.77 -11.32
N ASN A 79 -12.50 8.07 -11.64
CA ASN A 79 -12.55 8.55 -13.04
C ASN A 79 -11.27 8.27 -13.84
N LYS A 80 -10.20 7.76 -13.21
CA LYS A 80 -8.97 7.34 -13.88
C LYS A 80 -8.93 5.83 -14.17
N ILE A 81 -9.96 5.09 -13.77
CA ILE A 81 -10.05 3.64 -13.97
C ILE A 81 -10.81 3.38 -15.26
N ALA A 82 -10.19 2.61 -16.16
CA ALA A 82 -10.86 2.19 -17.39
C ALA A 82 -12.00 1.21 -17.08
N SER A 83 -13.10 1.26 -17.82
CA SER A 83 -14.28 0.43 -17.52
C SER A 83 -13.99 -1.08 -17.54
N ASP A 84 -13.03 -1.52 -18.36
CA ASP A 84 -12.56 -2.90 -18.44
C ASP A 84 -11.67 -3.33 -17.26
N ASP A 85 -11.21 -2.38 -16.46
CA ASP A 85 -10.44 -2.62 -15.24
C ASP A 85 -11.30 -2.70 -13.98
N TYR A 86 -12.57 -2.27 -14.01
CA TYR A 86 -13.37 -2.08 -12.80
C TYR A 86 -13.51 -3.33 -11.92
N ASP A 87 -13.64 -4.51 -12.54
CA ASP A 87 -13.76 -5.80 -11.85
C ASP A 87 -12.41 -6.45 -11.49
N LYS A 88 -11.29 -5.78 -11.77
CA LYS A 88 -9.94 -6.30 -11.50
C LYS A 88 -9.53 -6.03 -10.05
N GLN A 89 -8.58 -6.82 -9.57
CA GLN A 89 -7.91 -6.54 -8.30
C GLN A 89 -6.79 -5.51 -8.52
N TRP A 90 -6.56 -4.66 -7.53
CA TRP A 90 -5.46 -3.70 -7.46
C TRP A 90 -4.53 -4.07 -6.33
N TYR A 91 -3.25 -4.29 -6.66
CA TYR A 91 -2.18 -4.47 -5.68
C TYR A 91 -1.08 -3.43 -5.93
N GLY A 92 -0.70 -2.72 -4.87
CA GLY A 92 0.30 -1.68 -4.97
C GLY A 92 0.61 -1.03 -3.63
N PHE A 93 1.25 0.13 -3.70
CA PHE A 93 1.57 0.95 -2.53
C PHE A 93 0.93 2.32 -2.67
N TYR A 94 0.30 2.79 -1.61
CA TYR A 94 0.00 4.20 -1.45
C TYR A 94 1.20 4.87 -0.77
N VAL A 95 1.63 6.01 -1.30
CA VAL A 95 2.74 6.79 -0.75
C VAL A 95 2.19 8.13 -0.30
N TYR A 96 2.46 8.48 0.96
CA TYR A 96 2.11 9.78 1.52
C TYR A 96 3.35 10.51 2.00
N GLY A 97 3.30 11.84 1.89
CA GLY A 97 4.05 12.74 2.74
C GLY A 97 3.50 12.68 4.16
N VAL A 98 4.36 12.80 5.16
CA VAL A 98 3.97 12.85 6.57
C VAL A 98 4.82 13.87 7.33
N ASP A 99 4.14 14.79 8.01
CA ASP A 99 4.76 15.76 8.90
C ASP A 99 3.96 15.87 10.21
N ASN A 100 4.07 17.00 10.93
CA ASN A 100 3.32 17.22 12.16
C ASN A 100 1.86 17.63 11.93
N ASP A 101 1.54 18.13 10.72
CA ASP A 101 0.23 18.65 10.36
C ASP A 101 -0.66 17.55 9.77
N GLY A 102 -0.08 16.49 9.18
CA GLY A 102 -0.84 15.30 8.80
C GLY A 102 -0.20 14.46 7.69
N PHE A 103 -1.06 13.82 6.91
CA PHE A 103 -0.72 13.03 5.73
C PHE A 103 -1.11 13.76 4.44
N GLU A 104 -0.23 13.73 3.44
CA GLU A 104 -0.52 14.24 2.08
C GLU A 104 -0.29 13.13 1.06
N GLU A 105 -1.28 12.78 0.22
CA GLU A 105 -1.10 11.73 -0.79
C GLU A 105 -0.12 12.19 -1.88
N LYS A 106 1.05 11.55 -1.96
CA LYS A 106 2.02 11.78 -3.06
C LYS A 106 1.62 11.01 -4.31
N GLY A 107 1.09 9.80 -4.12
CA GLY A 107 0.59 8.98 -5.22
C GLY A 107 0.59 7.49 -4.94
N GLN A 108 0.46 6.72 -6.02
CA GLN A 108 0.22 5.28 -5.97
C GLN A 108 1.18 4.54 -6.90
N ILE A 109 1.83 3.49 -6.40
CA ILE A 109 2.71 2.61 -7.17
C ILE A 109 2.01 1.28 -7.39
N VAL A 110 1.51 1.08 -8.62
CA VAL A 110 0.76 -0.13 -9.00
C VAL A 110 1.74 -1.24 -9.37
N HIS A 111 1.60 -2.39 -8.71
CA HIS A 111 2.37 -3.60 -9.04
C HIS A 111 1.58 -4.57 -9.92
N TYR A 112 0.29 -4.72 -9.66
CA TYR A 112 -0.47 -5.78 -10.30
C TYR A 112 -1.96 -5.45 -10.44
N GLN A 113 -2.51 -5.74 -11.62
CA GLN A 113 -3.94 -5.60 -11.97
C GLN A 113 -4.45 -6.96 -12.51
N TRP A 114 -5.24 -7.69 -11.71
CA TRP A 114 -5.57 -9.11 -11.98
C TRP A 114 -6.76 -9.32 -12.94
N GLN A 115 -6.67 -10.28 -13.88
CA GLN A 115 -7.82 -10.96 -14.53
C GLN A 115 -7.65 -12.49 -14.42
N ASN A 116 -8.58 -13.18 -13.74
CA ASN A 116 -8.61 -14.61 -13.33
C ASN A 116 -7.46 -15.56 -13.77
N ASN A 117 -6.43 -15.81 -12.95
CA ASN A 117 -5.41 -16.86 -13.18
C ASN A 117 -4.76 -17.26 -11.83
N TYR A 118 -4.68 -18.57 -11.61
CA TYR A 118 -4.39 -19.21 -10.32
C TYR A 118 -2.88 -19.31 -9.98
N GLY A 119 -2.05 -18.41 -10.53
CA GLY A 119 -0.58 -18.54 -10.53
C GLY A 119 0.19 -17.56 -9.63
N SER A 120 -0.49 -16.66 -8.92
CA SER A 120 0.17 -15.65 -8.08
C SER A 120 0.86 -16.29 -6.87
N GLN A 121 2.18 -16.19 -6.82
CA GLN A 121 2.96 -16.49 -5.62
C GLN A 121 2.81 -15.31 -4.66
N TYR A 122 2.05 -15.50 -3.58
CA TYR A 122 1.94 -14.49 -2.53
C TYR A 122 3.34 -14.18 -1.98
N MET A 123 3.76 -12.93 -2.11
CA MET A 123 5.01 -12.43 -1.55
C MET A 123 4.69 -11.32 -0.57
N GLN A 124 5.26 -11.39 0.64
CA GLN A 124 5.08 -10.33 1.62
C GLN A 124 5.64 -9.02 1.06
N PRO A 125 4.83 -7.96 0.96
CA PRO A 125 5.28 -6.72 0.37
C PRO A 125 6.32 -6.03 1.25
N ARG A 126 7.21 -5.30 0.59
CA ARG A 126 8.26 -4.49 1.22
C ARG A 126 8.40 -3.18 0.48
N SER A 127 8.63 -2.10 1.21
CA SER A 127 9.12 -0.84 0.66
C SER A 127 10.33 -0.37 1.45
N PHE A 128 11.30 0.21 0.75
CA PHE A 128 12.53 0.78 1.30
C PHE A 128 13.08 1.81 0.31
N TYR A 129 14.07 2.61 0.71
CA TYR A 129 14.69 3.56 -0.21
C TYR A 129 16.22 3.44 -0.17
N ILE A 130 16.85 3.83 -1.27
CA ILE A 130 18.30 4.00 -1.39
C ILE A 130 18.50 5.35 -2.06
N ASN A 131 19.20 6.26 -1.39
CA ASN A 131 19.32 7.67 -1.79
C ASN A 131 17.93 8.29 -2.02
N ASP A 132 17.63 8.68 -3.25
CA ASP A 132 16.39 9.35 -3.65
C ASP A 132 15.49 8.42 -4.49
N SER A 133 15.70 7.11 -4.39
CA SER A 133 14.87 6.11 -5.06
C SER A 133 14.09 5.27 -4.06
N LEU A 134 12.77 5.25 -4.21
CA LEU A 134 11.84 4.38 -3.49
C LEU A 134 11.74 3.03 -4.23
N TYR A 135 12.01 1.96 -3.50
CA TYR A 135 11.87 0.58 -3.95
C TYR A 135 10.62 -0.01 -3.33
N THR A 136 9.76 -0.57 -4.17
CA THR A 136 8.59 -1.32 -3.73
C THR A 136 8.65 -2.72 -4.32
N VAL A 137 8.31 -3.72 -3.51
CA VAL A 137 8.35 -5.13 -3.91
C VAL A 137 7.03 -5.79 -3.53
N MET A 138 6.31 -6.32 -4.52
CA MET A 138 5.02 -6.99 -4.32
C MET A 138 4.71 -7.94 -5.50
N ASP A 139 4.13 -9.10 -5.17
CA ASP A 139 3.59 -10.09 -6.11
C ASP A 139 4.49 -10.41 -7.31
N GLY A 140 5.77 -10.65 -7.01
CA GLY A 140 6.75 -11.05 -8.00
C GLY A 140 7.22 -9.91 -8.91
N SER A 141 7.12 -8.66 -8.48
CA SER A 141 7.77 -7.53 -9.14
C SER A 141 8.41 -6.59 -8.13
N MET A 142 9.48 -5.93 -8.55
CA MET A 142 10.10 -4.80 -7.87
C MET A 142 9.97 -3.59 -8.78
N LYS A 143 9.57 -2.46 -8.20
CA LYS A 143 9.56 -1.17 -8.89
C LYS A 143 10.49 -0.20 -8.17
N ILE A 144 11.08 0.69 -8.95
CA ILE A 144 11.98 1.73 -8.50
C ILE A 144 11.39 3.03 -9.00
N ASN A 145 11.07 3.93 -8.08
CA ASN A 145 10.47 5.22 -8.37
C ASN A 145 11.34 6.32 -7.75
N ASP A 146 11.35 7.50 -8.36
CA ASP A 146 11.87 8.68 -7.68
C ASP A 146 11.08 8.90 -6.38
N ILE A 147 11.75 9.18 -5.27
CA ILE A 147 11.07 9.25 -3.96
C ILE A 147 10.17 10.49 -3.83
N ASP A 148 10.43 11.53 -4.63
CA ASP A 148 9.73 12.79 -4.59
C ASP A 148 8.60 12.86 -5.61
N SER A 149 8.89 12.61 -6.88
CA SER A 149 7.87 12.65 -7.93
C SER A 149 7.08 11.34 -8.08
N LEU A 150 7.60 10.23 -7.57
CA LEU A 150 7.10 8.87 -7.80
C LEU A 150 7.15 8.43 -9.27
N ASP A 151 7.86 9.15 -10.13
CA ASP A 151 8.08 8.72 -11.51
C ASP A 151 8.83 7.38 -11.53
N GLU A 152 8.35 6.44 -12.35
CA GLU A 152 8.99 5.12 -12.47
C GLU A 152 10.36 5.28 -13.13
N ILE A 153 11.42 4.92 -12.39
CA ILE A 153 12.80 4.87 -12.88
C ILE A 153 13.04 3.53 -13.56
N ASN A 154 12.58 2.42 -12.94
CA ASN A 154 12.77 1.08 -13.47
C ASN A 154 11.80 0.06 -12.83
N SER A 155 11.64 -1.09 -13.47
CA SER A 155 10.88 -2.22 -12.92
C SER A 155 11.52 -3.56 -13.28
N ILE A 156 11.51 -4.48 -12.32
CA ILE A 156 12.06 -5.84 -12.44
C ILE A 156 10.93 -6.83 -12.18
N LYS A 157 10.70 -7.75 -13.13
CA LYS A 157 9.84 -8.91 -12.91
C LYS A 157 10.66 -10.03 -12.24
N ILE A 158 10.18 -10.50 -11.11
CA ILE A 158 10.78 -11.59 -10.31
C ILE A 158 10.09 -12.93 -10.65
N GLN A 159 8.87 -12.89 -11.21
CA GLN A 159 8.18 -14.09 -11.68
C GLN A 159 9.03 -14.82 -12.75
N GLN A 160 9.28 -16.12 -12.54
CA GLN A 160 9.97 -17.04 -13.48
C GLN A 160 11.47 -16.81 -13.73
N THR A 161 12.22 -16.09 -12.88
CA THR A 161 13.70 -16.04 -12.98
C THR A 161 14.40 -17.23 -12.31
N GLY A 162 13.64 -18.22 -11.86
CA GLY A 162 14.12 -19.49 -11.29
C GLY A 162 14.73 -20.46 -12.30
N SER A 163 15.60 -19.98 -13.20
CA SER A 163 16.77 -20.78 -13.53
C SER A 163 17.75 -20.57 -12.38
N ILE A 164 17.55 -21.37 -11.33
CA ILE A 164 18.48 -21.58 -10.23
C ILE A 164 19.90 -21.50 -10.81
N ILE A 165 20.73 -20.54 -10.40
CA ILE A 165 22.17 -20.64 -10.66
C ILE A 165 22.58 -21.90 -9.89
N PRO A 166 22.93 -23.02 -10.55
CA PRO A 166 23.35 -24.20 -9.81
C PRO A 166 24.62 -23.80 -9.05
N PHE A 167 24.63 -24.06 -7.75
CA PHE A 167 25.82 -23.93 -6.93
C PHE A 167 26.92 -24.79 -7.59
N VAL A 168 27.93 -24.15 -8.18
CA VAL A 168 29.11 -24.89 -8.66
C VAL A 168 29.87 -25.32 -7.41
N LYS A 169 29.95 -26.62 -7.20
CA LYS A 169 30.67 -27.23 -6.09
C LYS A 169 32.15 -27.37 -6.42
#